data_AF-A0A959NCD8-F1
#
_entry.id   AF-A0A959NCD8-F1
#
_cell.length_a   1.000
_cell.length_b   1.000
_cell.length_c   1.000
_cell.angle_alpha   90.00
_cell.angle_beta   90.00
_cell.angle_gamma   90.00
#
_symmetry.space_group_name_H-M   'P 1'
#
loop_
_entity.id
_entity.type
_entity.pdbx_description
1 polymer ?
#
loop_
_entity_poly.entity_id
_entity_poly.type
_entity_poly.pdbx_seq_one_letter_code
_entity_poly.pdbx_strand_id
1 'polypeptide(L)'
;MTLKEIGLKQALNKAYRLIKPKRLEMEAFKTNLISLLGQIDEKESEENVKIHLMNFLRDTFYHPAHLLATKGKTDFVAHTGKDAATPAALLFEVKRPSNTADMVTKTSLNAKAMHELILYYLRERI
;
A
#
# COMPACT_ATOMS: atom_id res chain seq x y z
N MET A 1 12.94 15.84 14.98
CA MET A 1 12.89 14.35 15.06
C MET A 1 13.90 13.81 14.08
N THR A 2 14.85 13.00 14.52
CA THR A 2 15.85 12.40 13.62
C THR A 2 15.36 11.01 13.22
N LEU A 3 15.08 10.81 11.93
CA LEU A 3 14.66 9.52 11.39
C LEU A 3 15.87 8.60 11.24
N LYS A 4 15.72 7.34 11.64
CA LYS A 4 16.72 6.29 11.43
C LYS A 4 16.30 5.40 10.28
N GLU A 5 17.02 5.45 9.17
CA GLU A 5 16.85 4.50 8.07
C GLU A 5 17.39 3.13 8.47
N ILE A 6 16.63 2.07 8.18
CA ILE A 6 17.05 0.68 8.38
C ILE A 6 17.11 -0.02 7.02
N GLY A 7 18.12 -0.89 6.84
CA GLY A 7 18.25 -1.66 5.62
C GLY A 7 17.24 -2.81 5.55
N LEU A 8 16.98 -3.34 4.35
CA LEU A 8 16.07 -4.48 4.14
C LEU A 8 16.38 -5.69 5.03
N LYS A 9 17.67 -6.00 5.23
CA LYS A 9 18.11 -7.12 6.09
C LYS A 9 17.78 -6.91 7.58
N GLN A 10 17.63 -5.66 8.01
CA GLN A 10 17.27 -5.31 9.39
C GLN A 10 15.75 -5.20 9.55
N ALA A 11 15.05 -4.68 8.54
CA ALA A 11 13.59 -4.53 8.54
C ALA A 11 12.85 -5.87 8.47
N LEU A 12 13.36 -6.83 7.70
CA LEU A 12 12.67 -8.10 7.48
C LEU A 12 13.12 -9.18 8.48
N ASN A 13 12.16 -9.81 9.16
CA ASN A 13 12.43 -10.94 10.05
C ASN A 13 13.21 -12.04 9.30
N LYS A 14 14.20 -12.65 9.98
CA LYS A 14 15.05 -13.70 9.40
C LYS A 14 14.25 -14.86 8.81
N ALA A 15 13.11 -15.23 9.39
CA ALA A 15 12.24 -16.29 8.90
C ALA A 15 11.73 -16.01 7.47
N TYR A 16 11.26 -14.79 7.19
CA TYR A 16 10.77 -14.42 5.85
C TYR A 16 11.86 -14.46 4.78
N ARG A 17 13.12 -14.17 5.13
CA ARG A 17 14.25 -14.27 4.19
C ARG A 17 14.59 -15.69 3.76
N LEU A 18 14.18 -16.69 4.55
CA LEU A 18 14.41 -18.10 4.24
C LEU A 18 13.31 -18.70 3.36
N ILE A 19 12.18 -18.00 3.22
CA ILE A 19 11.08 -18.42 2.36
C ILE A 19 11.50 -18.14 0.91
N LYS A 20 11.64 -19.21 0.12
CA LYS A 20 11.89 -19.09 -1.31
C LYS A 20 10.59 -18.70 -2.02
N PRO A 21 10.54 -17.57 -2.76
CA PRO A 21 9.36 -17.22 -3.54
C PRO A 21 9.14 -18.27 -4.63
N LYS A 22 7.86 -18.62 -4.89
CA LYS A 22 7.56 -19.54 -5.98
C LYS A 22 7.76 -18.85 -7.32
N ARG A 23 8.25 -19.58 -8.31
CA ARG A 23 8.47 -19.04 -9.66
C ARG A 23 7.19 -18.42 -10.25
N LEU A 24 6.06 -19.11 -10.12
CA LEU A 24 4.78 -18.63 -10.65
C LEU A 24 4.35 -17.31 -9.99
N GLU A 25 4.47 -17.20 -8.65
CA GLU A 25 4.16 -15.98 -7.90
C GLU A 25 5.09 -14.82 -8.34
N MET A 26 6.37 -15.10 -8.57
CA MET A 26 7.33 -14.11 -9.05
C MET A 26 7.04 -13.62 -10.47
N GLU A 27 6.68 -14.52 -11.40
CA GLU A 27 6.33 -14.10 -12.76
C GLU A 27 5.00 -13.32 -12.78
N ALA A 28 4.00 -13.71 -11.97
CA ALA A 28 2.76 -12.95 -11.80
C ALA A 28 3.05 -11.54 -11.26
N PHE A 29 3.88 -11.43 -10.21
CA PHE A 29 4.33 -10.15 -9.67
C PHE A 29 4.96 -9.25 -10.74
N LYS A 30 5.90 -9.78 -11.54
CA LYS A 30 6.56 -9.00 -12.60
C LYS A 30 5.56 -8.49 -13.62
N THR A 31 4.67 -9.35 -14.11
CA THR A 31 3.65 -8.96 -15.10
C THR A 31 2.77 -7.83 -14.56
N ASN A 32 2.27 -7.98 -13.34
CA ASN A 32 1.41 -6.96 -12.72
C ASN A 32 2.19 -5.67 -12.43
N LEU A 33 3.47 -5.76 -12.02
CA LEU A 33 4.31 -4.60 -11.78
C LEU A 33 4.59 -3.83 -13.08
N ILE A 34 4.90 -4.52 -14.17
CA ILE A 34 5.08 -3.89 -15.49
C ILE A 34 3.79 -3.15 -15.90
N SER A 35 2.63 -3.78 -15.68
CA SER A 35 1.34 -3.13 -15.97
C SER A 35 1.13 -1.88 -15.12
N LEU A 36 1.41 -1.94 -13.82
CA LEU A 36 1.30 -0.77 -12.93
C LEU A 36 2.21 0.36 -13.39
N LEU A 37 3.48 0.06 -13.68
CA LEU A 37 4.47 1.05 -14.11
C LEU A 37 4.08 1.70 -15.44
N GLY A 38 3.49 0.93 -16.37
CA GLY A 38 2.96 1.46 -17.64
C GLY A 38 1.71 2.33 -17.49
N GLN A 39 1.05 2.31 -16.33
CA GLN A 39 -0.13 3.13 -16.02
C GLN A 39 0.23 4.42 -15.26
N ILE A 40 1.50 4.63 -14.88
CA ILE A 40 1.91 5.85 -14.17
C ILE A 40 1.89 7.03 -15.15
N ASP A 41 1.01 7.98 -14.87
CA ASP A 41 0.97 9.29 -15.51
C ASP A 41 0.87 10.38 -14.43
N GLU A 42 1.81 11.32 -14.42
CA GLU A 42 1.85 12.40 -13.43
C GLU A 42 0.75 13.45 -13.61
N LYS A 43 0.11 13.47 -14.79
CA LYS A 43 -1.01 14.35 -15.13
C LYS A 43 -2.36 13.76 -14.72
N GLU A 44 -2.40 12.47 -14.41
CA GLU A 44 -3.61 11.78 -13.99
C GLU A 44 -4.06 12.16 -12.58
N SER A 45 -5.33 11.89 -12.30
CA SER A 45 -5.92 12.17 -11.00
C SER A 45 -5.38 11.24 -9.90
N GLU A 46 -5.36 11.71 -8.65
CA GLU A 46 -5.00 10.90 -7.48
C GLU A 46 -5.91 9.67 -7.33
N GLU A 47 -7.20 9.82 -7.67
CA GLU A 47 -8.17 8.71 -7.69
C GLU A 47 -7.77 7.62 -8.69
N ASN A 48 -7.30 7.99 -9.88
CA ASN A 48 -6.88 7.02 -10.89
C ASN A 48 -5.59 6.29 -10.46
N VAL A 49 -4.61 7.02 -9.91
CA VAL A 49 -3.39 6.44 -9.32
C VAL A 49 -3.74 5.44 -8.21
N LYS A 50 -4.70 5.79 -7.34
CA LYS A 50 -5.21 4.91 -6.29
C LYS A 50 -5.80 3.62 -6.87
N ILE A 51 -6.61 3.72 -7.92
CA ILE A 51 -7.21 2.55 -8.59
C ILE A 51 -6.12 1.63 -9.15
N HIS A 52 -5.11 2.18 -9.83
CA HIS A 52 -3.99 1.39 -10.38
C HIS A 52 -3.22 0.65 -9.28
N LEU A 53 -2.88 1.34 -8.18
CA LEU A 53 -2.21 0.71 -7.04
C LEU A 53 -3.07 -0.37 -6.38
N MET A 54 -4.36 -0.09 -6.17
CA MET A 54 -5.29 -1.04 -5.57
C MET A 54 -5.45 -2.30 -6.42
N ASN A 55 -5.57 -2.16 -7.74
CA ASN A 55 -5.65 -3.28 -8.68
C ASN A 55 -4.36 -4.11 -8.66
N PHE A 56 -3.19 -3.46 -8.73
CA PHE A 56 -1.90 -4.15 -8.62
C PHE A 56 -1.81 -4.99 -7.34
N LEU A 57 -2.11 -4.39 -6.19
CA LEU A 57 -2.05 -5.10 -4.92
C LEU A 57 -3.05 -6.27 -4.88
N ARG A 58 -4.30 -6.02 -5.30
CA ARG A 58 -5.37 -7.02 -5.35
C ARG A 58 -4.95 -8.23 -6.17
N ASP A 59 -4.55 -8.00 -7.41
CA ASP A 59 -4.31 -9.05 -8.40
C ASP A 59 -2.97 -9.78 -8.18
N THR A 60 -2.07 -9.18 -7.39
CA THR A 60 -0.75 -9.77 -7.10
C THR A 60 -0.70 -10.53 -5.78
N PHE A 61 -1.39 -10.06 -4.75
CA PHE A 61 -1.15 -10.56 -3.38
C PHE A 61 -2.41 -10.96 -2.61
N TYR A 62 -3.55 -10.31 -2.85
CA TYR A 62 -4.68 -10.38 -1.94
C TYR A 62 -5.84 -11.21 -2.47
N HIS A 63 -6.17 -11.11 -3.76
CA HIS A 63 -7.26 -11.88 -4.36
C HIS A 63 -6.89 -13.37 -4.50
N PRO A 64 -7.83 -14.31 -4.23
CA PRO A 64 -9.20 -14.14 -3.74
C PRO A 64 -9.35 -14.18 -2.21
N ALA A 65 -8.25 -14.33 -1.47
CA ALA A 65 -8.27 -14.58 -0.03
C ALA A 65 -8.68 -13.35 0.81
N HIS A 66 -8.34 -12.16 0.33
CA HIS A 66 -8.47 -10.89 1.03
C HIS A 66 -9.13 -9.84 0.14
N LEU A 67 -10.08 -9.10 0.71
CA LEU A 67 -10.75 -7.99 0.04
C LEU A 67 -9.90 -6.72 0.12
N LEU A 68 -9.68 -6.08 -1.01
CA LEU A 68 -9.27 -4.68 -1.09
C LEU A 68 -10.49 -3.83 -1.46
N ALA A 69 -10.83 -2.86 -0.63
CA ALA A 69 -11.99 -2.01 -0.84
C ALA A 69 -11.79 -0.63 -0.20
N THR A 70 -12.54 0.36 -0.69
CA THR A 70 -12.68 1.64 -0.02
C THR A 70 -13.40 1.45 1.32
N LYS A 71 -13.06 2.25 2.33
CA LYS A 71 -13.70 2.19 3.65
C LYS A 71 -13.91 3.59 4.21
N GLY A 72 -15.14 4.09 4.14
CA GLY A 72 -15.48 5.43 4.60
C GLY A 72 -14.69 6.50 3.85
N LYS A 73 -13.89 7.28 4.59
CA LYS A 73 -13.04 8.35 4.04
C LYS A 73 -11.59 7.93 3.79
N THR A 74 -11.20 6.72 4.19
CA THR A 74 -9.88 6.17 3.86
C THR A 74 -9.84 5.80 2.39
N ASP A 75 -8.71 6.02 1.72
CA ASP A 75 -8.54 5.70 0.30
C ASP A 75 -8.92 4.25 -0.02
N PHE A 76 -8.25 3.29 0.62
CA PHE A 76 -8.69 1.89 0.65
C PHE A 76 -7.99 1.10 1.77
N VAL A 77 -8.52 -0.09 2.04
CA VAL A 77 -8.00 -1.01 3.06
C VAL A 77 -7.83 -2.41 2.47
N ALA A 78 -6.93 -3.19 3.07
CA ALA A 78 -6.91 -4.65 2.86
C ALA A 78 -7.52 -5.32 4.09
N HIS A 79 -8.53 -6.15 3.88
CA HIS A 79 -9.24 -6.88 4.91
C HIS A 79 -8.53 -8.20 5.28
N THR A 80 -8.71 -8.65 6.52
CA THR A 80 -8.18 -9.94 7.01
C THR A 80 -8.85 -11.15 6.36
N GLY A 81 -9.99 -10.97 5.68
CA GLY A 81 -10.63 -12.00 4.84
C GLY A 81 -11.26 -11.40 3.58
N LYS A 82 -12.05 -12.22 2.90
CA LYS A 82 -12.67 -11.90 1.59
C LYS A 82 -13.87 -10.95 1.67
N ASP A 83 -14.36 -10.64 2.86
CA ASP A 83 -15.60 -9.88 3.09
C ASP A 83 -15.32 -8.59 3.87
N ALA A 84 -16.07 -7.54 3.56
CA ALA A 84 -15.94 -6.23 4.20
C ALA A 84 -16.28 -6.22 5.70
N ALA A 85 -16.97 -7.27 6.19
CA ALA A 85 -17.25 -7.48 7.60
C ALA A 85 -16.01 -7.90 8.41
N THR A 86 -14.97 -8.40 7.75
CA THR A 86 -13.72 -8.78 8.44
C THR A 86 -12.89 -7.54 8.79
N PRO A 87 -12.09 -7.55 9.88
CA PRO A 87 -11.28 -6.40 10.27
C PRO A 87 -10.34 -5.92 9.16
N ALA A 88 -10.10 -4.62 9.08
CA ALA A 88 -9.03 -4.08 8.24
C ALA A 88 -7.66 -4.49 8.80
N ALA A 89 -6.85 -5.15 7.97
CA ALA A 89 -5.48 -5.53 8.29
C ALA A 89 -4.50 -4.38 7.98
N LEU A 90 -4.70 -3.73 6.83
CA LEU A 90 -3.85 -2.66 6.32
C LEU A 90 -4.70 -1.47 5.88
N LEU A 91 -4.19 -0.26 6.12
CA LEU A 91 -4.76 1.01 5.69
C LEU A 91 -3.82 1.61 4.64
N PHE A 92 -4.37 2.14 3.56
CA PHE A 92 -3.62 2.82 2.52
C PHE A 92 -4.10 4.27 2.42
N GLU A 93 -3.13 5.17 2.26
CA GLU A 93 -3.33 6.57 1.89
C GLU A 93 -2.42 6.82 0.68
N VAL A 94 -3.00 7.28 -0.42
CA VAL A 94 -2.35 7.40 -1.72
C VAL A 94 -2.33 8.87 -2.09
N LYS A 95 -1.15 9.34 -2.54
CA LYS A 95 -1.03 10.62 -3.21
C LYS A 95 -0.56 10.42 -4.63
N ARG A 96 -0.96 11.33 -5.54
CA ARG A 96 -0.41 11.32 -6.90
C ARG A 96 1.09 11.61 -6.88
N PRO A 97 1.89 11.06 -7.82
CA PRO A 97 3.36 11.23 -7.81
C PRO A 97 3.82 12.69 -7.83
N SER A 98 3.09 13.56 -8.53
CA SER A 98 3.38 15.00 -8.61
C SER A 98 3.04 15.78 -7.34
N ASN A 99 2.24 15.23 -6.41
CA ASN A 99 1.89 15.86 -5.14
C ASN A 99 2.90 15.51 -4.04
N THR A 100 4.10 16.06 -4.16
CA THR A 100 5.19 15.80 -3.22
C THR A 100 5.01 16.51 -1.88
N ALA A 101 4.24 17.61 -1.84
CA ALA A 101 4.02 18.40 -0.62
C ALA A 101 3.21 17.65 0.45
N ASP A 102 2.26 16.80 0.04
CA ASP A 102 1.42 16.04 0.95
C ASP A 102 2.03 14.71 1.39
N MET A 103 3.16 14.29 0.79
CA MET A 103 3.81 13.00 1.03
C MET A 103 4.94 13.06 2.05
N VAL A 104 5.12 11.95 2.77
CA VAL A 104 6.28 11.78 3.68
C VAL A 104 7.57 11.68 2.88
N THR A 105 8.67 12.13 3.48
CA THR A 105 10.02 12.00 2.94
C THR A 105 10.90 11.24 3.93
N LYS A 106 12.12 10.89 3.49
CA LYS A 106 13.11 10.24 4.35
C LYS A 106 13.52 11.08 5.57
N THR A 107 13.30 12.40 5.50
CA THR A 107 13.72 13.36 6.53
C THR A 107 12.55 13.97 7.29
N SER A 108 11.31 13.85 6.79
CA SER A 108 10.12 14.39 7.43
C SER A 108 8.91 13.46 7.26
N LEU A 109 8.34 13.03 8.38
CA LEU A 109 7.02 12.37 8.40
C LEU A 109 5.86 13.36 8.62
N ASN A 110 6.16 14.63 8.89
CA ASN A 110 5.14 15.66 9.14
C ASN A 110 4.56 16.12 7.80
N ALA A 111 3.67 15.31 7.26
CA ALA A 111 3.01 15.53 5.98
C ALA A 111 1.54 15.11 6.09
N LYS A 112 0.71 15.67 5.20
CA LYS A 112 -0.74 15.45 5.22
C LYS A 112 -1.10 13.97 5.15
N ALA A 113 -0.49 13.20 4.25
CA ALA A 113 -0.75 11.75 4.11
C ALA A 113 -0.48 10.98 5.41
N MET A 114 0.54 11.36 6.19
CA MET A 114 0.83 10.73 7.49
C MET A 114 -0.25 11.06 8.51
N HIS A 115 -0.70 12.32 8.56
CA HIS A 115 -1.75 12.73 9.49
C HIS A 115 -3.09 12.06 9.18
N GLU A 116 -3.43 11.96 7.89
CA GLU A 116 -4.61 11.23 7.41
C GLU A 116 -4.52 9.75 7.81
N LEU A 117 -3.40 9.09 7.56
CA LEU A 117 -3.19 7.70 7.92
C LEU A 117 -3.28 7.45 9.44
N ILE A 118 -2.71 8.33 10.27
CA ILE A 118 -2.83 8.26 11.74
C ILE A 118 -4.30 8.43 12.15
N LEU A 119 -5.00 9.43 11.60
CA LEU A 119 -6.41 9.65 11.89
C LEU A 119 -7.26 8.42 11.55
N TYR A 120 -7.04 7.81 10.39
CA TYR A 120 -7.76 6.62 9.97
C TYR A 120 -7.42 5.40 10.82
N TYR A 121 -6.16 5.25 11.23
CA TYR A 121 -5.76 4.21 12.17
C TYR A 121 -6.49 4.35 13.51
N LEU A 122 -6.52 5.57 14.08
CA LEU A 122 -7.20 5.80 15.36
C LEU A 122 -8.69 5.51 15.25
N ARG A 123 -9.37 5.93 14.18
CA ARG A 123 -10.79 5.62 13.94
C ARG A 123 -11.08 4.13 13.76
N GLU A 124 -10.13 3.36 13.22
CA GLU A 124 -10.29 1.91 13.01
C GLU A 124 -10.05 1.11 14.29
N ARG A 125 -9.26 1.64 15.24
CA ARG A 125 -8.71 0.87 16.37
C ARG A 125 -9.14 1.36 17.76
N ILE A 126 -9.68 2.56 17.88
CA ILE A 126 -10.12 3.18 19.13
C ILE A 126 -11.58 3.58 18.98
#